data_AF-A0A1E3P0A8-F1
#
_entry.id   AF-A0A1E3P0A8-F1
#
_cell.length_a   1.000
_cell.length_b   1.000
_cell.length_c   1.000
_cell.angle_alpha   90.00
_cell.angle_beta   90.00
_cell.angle_gamma   90.00
#
_symmetry.space_group_name_H-M   'P 1'
#
loop_
_entity.id
_entity.type
_entity.pdbx_description
1 polymer ?
#
loop_
_entity_poly.entity_id
_entity_poly.type
_entity_poly.pdbx_seq_one_letter_code
_entity_poly.pdbx_strand_id
1 'polypeptide(L)'
;MNHFYKIFFQLCFKHLLTEGDKLIINSLCTIEEQGIYSLISNYGSLLARLVFAPIEESLRNFLTRLLLGNRSIKNLNLSIDILRKIIAFYIYLSIIITIFGPLNSGYLIQKIIGNNWSNHVSNTIPLYTLYLPLLAFNGILESVHQSTASGNEVVTYTYYMVVFSVIFMITSYIGIDKFQLSLHGLILSNMFNMLLRIIYCYGFIKHFYQKNLITSSIWKFDNNLKSILALSVVIWIIDLSLFGYTRNIKELAGNTVLAMILVGFILYKEKDLVLSIIKRKPLVE
;
A
#
# COMPACT_ATOMS: atom_id res chain seq x y z
N MET A 1 -23.75 -28.09 10.20
CA MET A 1 -22.56 -28.79 9.67
C MET A 1 -22.07 -28.22 8.33
N ASN A 2 -22.85 -28.24 7.23
CA ASN A 2 -22.37 -27.77 5.91
C ASN A 2 -21.88 -26.30 5.86
N HIS A 3 -22.49 -25.39 6.63
CA HIS A 3 -22.01 -23.99 6.71
C HIS A 3 -20.64 -23.88 7.41
N PHE A 4 -20.43 -24.66 8.47
CA PHE A 4 -19.17 -24.69 9.21
C PHE A 4 -18.03 -25.23 8.34
N TYR A 5 -18.25 -26.31 7.60
CA TYR A 5 -17.26 -26.84 6.65
C TYR A 5 -16.92 -25.82 5.56
N LYS A 6 -17.90 -25.09 5.02
CA LYS A 6 -17.66 -24.03 4.04
C LYS A 6 -16.83 -22.89 4.61
N ILE A 7 -17.15 -22.40 5.82
CA ILE A 7 -16.37 -21.34 6.48
C ILE A 7 -14.96 -21.84 6.82
N PHE A 8 -14.83 -23.04 7.36
CA PHE A 8 -13.55 -23.63 7.73
C PHE A 8 -12.63 -23.79 6.52
N PHE A 9 -13.14 -24.36 5.42
CA PHE A 9 -12.38 -24.44 4.18
C PHE A 9 -12.01 -23.05 3.65
N GLN A 10 -12.93 -22.10 3.67
CA GLN A 10 -12.64 -20.73 3.26
C GLN A 10 -11.54 -20.08 4.12
N LEU A 11 -11.52 -20.32 5.43
CA LEU A 11 -10.50 -19.82 6.36
C LEU A 11 -9.14 -20.50 6.16
N CYS A 12 -9.10 -21.83 6.00
CA CYS A 12 -7.89 -22.57 5.69
C CYS A 12 -7.28 -22.11 4.36
N PHE A 13 -8.13 -21.97 3.33
CA PHE A 13 -7.68 -21.42 2.04
C PHE A 13 -7.18 -20.00 2.22
N LYS A 14 -7.91 -19.14 2.92
CA LYS A 14 -7.47 -17.76 3.16
C LYS A 14 -6.13 -17.74 3.90
N HIS A 15 -5.94 -18.57 4.92
CA HIS A 15 -4.67 -18.67 5.64
C HIS A 15 -3.53 -19.09 4.72
N LEU A 16 -3.72 -20.13 3.90
CA LEU A 16 -2.73 -20.59 2.94
C LEU A 16 -2.41 -19.52 1.88
N LEU A 17 -3.40 -18.74 1.45
CA LEU A 17 -3.22 -17.60 0.53
C LEU A 17 -2.49 -16.42 1.17
N THR A 18 -2.58 -16.27 2.50
CA THR A 18 -1.93 -15.16 3.22
C THR A 18 -0.50 -15.51 3.64
N GLU A 19 -0.21 -16.79 3.81
CA GLU A 19 1.09 -17.34 4.23
C GLU A 19 1.89 -17.94 3.05
N GLY A 20 1.42 -17.71 1.82
CA GLY A 20 2.03 -18.25 0.61
C GLY A 20 3.46 -17.78 0.39
N ASP A 21 3.80 -16.55 0.82
CA ASP A 21 5.16 -16.04 0.78
C ASP A 21 6.09 -16.84 1.72
N LYS A 22 5.64 -17.17 2.94
CA LYS A 22 6.41 -18.02 3.86
C LYS A 22 6.63 -19.43 3.32
N LEU A 23 5.64 -20.01 2.62
CA LEU A 23 5.79 -21.32 1.99
C LEU A 23 6.87 -21.32 0.90
N ILE A 24 6.91 -20.27 0.07
CA ILE A 24 7.91 -20.11 -0.99
C ILE A 24 9.30 -19.89 -0.39
N ILE A 25 9.39 -19.02 0.62
CA ILE A 25 10.64 -18.74 1.32
C ILE A 25 11.21 -20.01 1.99
N ASN A 26 10.37 -20.79 2.66
CA ASN A 26 10.81 -22.00 3.33
C ASN A 26 11.24 -23.12 2.36
N SER A 27 10.74 -23.11 1.12
CA SER A 27 11.03 -24.14 0.14
C SER A 27 12.19 -23.78 -0.80
N LEU A 28 12.36 -22.50 -1.14
CA LEU A 28 13.32 -22.07 -2.17
C LEU A 28 14.48 -21.23 -1.63
N CYS A 29 14.40 -20.71 -0.40
CA CYS A 29 15.43 -19.82 0.16
C CYS A 29 16.20 -20.49 1.31
N THR A 30 17.46 -20.08 1.46
CA THR A 30 18.35 -20.53 2.54
C THR A 30 17.90 -20.00 3.90
N ILE A 31 18.28 -20.68 5.00
CA ILE A 31 17.91 -20.27 6.37
C ILE A 31 18.28 -18.80 6.66
N GLU A 32 19.42 -18.35 6.13
CA GLU A 32 19.86 -16.96 6.26
C GLU A 32 18.89 -15.98 5.57
N GLU A 33 18.50 -16.28 4.32
CA GLU A 33 17.53 -15.47 3.57
C GLU A 33 16.16 -15.45 4.22
N GLN A 34 15.72 -16.57 4.81
CA GLN A 34 14.46 -16.64 5.57
C GLN A 34 14.50 -15.67 6.76
N GLY A 35 15.63 -15.63 7.48
CA GLY A 35 15.86 -14.68 8.58
C GLY A 35 15.85 -13.23 8.11
N ILE A 36 16.56 -12.92 7.03
CA ILE A 36 16.63 -11.58 6.43
C ILE A 36 15.24 -11.11 5.99
N TYR A 37 14.49 -11.94 5.25
CA TYR A 37 13.15 -11.59 4.81
C TYR A 37 12.20 -11.38 6.00
N SER A 38 12.27 -12.23 7.03
CA SER A 38 11.45 -12.08 8.23
C SER A 38 11.71 -10.73 8.92
N LEU A 39 12.98 -10.31 9.03
CA LEU A 39 13.33 -8.98 9.56
C LEU A 39 12.75 -7.87 8.69
N ILE A 40 12.99 -7.92 7.37
CA ILE A 40 12.51 -6.89 6.43
C ILE A 40 10.99 -6.80 6.44
N SER A 41 10.29 -7.94 6.41
CA SER A 41 8.82 -7.97 6.43
C SER A 41 8.28 -7.41 7.74
N ASN A 42 8.89 -7.74 8.88
CA ASN A 42 8.43 -7.24 10.18
C ASN A 42 8.67 -5.75 10.38
N TYR A 43 9.87 -5.24 10.05
CA TYR A 43 10.18 -3.81 10.18
C TYR A 43 9.59 -2.97 9.06
N GLY A 44 9.68 -3.46 7.82
CA GLY A 44 9.16 -2.78 6.63
C GLY A 44 7.65 -2.62 6.67
N SER A 45 6.89 -3.63 7.11
CA SER A 45 5.43 -3.52 7.20
C SER A 45 4.91 -2.68 8.37
N LEU A 46 5.77 -2.15 9.25
CA LEU A 46 5.33 -1.30 10.38
C LEU A 46 4.50 -0.11 9.91
N LEU A 47 4.92 0.56 8.83
CA LEU A 47 4.17 1.68 8.28
C LEU A 47 2.76 1.24 7.84
N ALA A 48 2.65 0.08 7.21
CA ALA A 48 1.37 -0.47 6.81
C ALA A 48 0.48 -0.83 8.01
N ARG A 49 1.05 -1.40 9.08
CA ARG A 49 0.31 -1.78 10.28
C ARG A 49 -0.14 -0.58 11.12
N LEU A 50 0.70 0.45 11.21
CA LEU A 50 0.47 1.59 12.11
C LEU A 50 -0.28 2.74 11.44
N VAL A 51 -0.15 2.90 10.12
CA VAL A 51 -0.78 3.99 9.37
C VAL A 51 -1.88 3.48 8.46
N PHE A 52 -1.58 2.52 7.57
CA PHE A 52 -2.54 2.13 6.54
C PHE A 52 -3.71 1.32 7.11
N ALA A 53 -3.45 0.29 7.90
CA ALA A 53 -4.49 -0.60 8.42
C ALA A 53 -5.58 0.12 9.26
N PRO A 54 -5.25 1.06 10.17
CA PRO A 54 -6.28 1.81 10.90
C PRO A 54 -7.15 2.68 9.99
N ILE A 55 -6.56 3.29 8.95
CA ILE A 55 -7.29 4.13 7.99
C ILE A 55 -8.21 3.26 7.14
N GLU A 56 -7.73 2.09 6.68
CA GLU A 56 -8.50 1.12 5.91
C GLU A 56 -9.71 0.59 6.70
N GLU A 57 -9.52 0.25 7.97
CA GLU A 57 -10.61 -0.17 8.86
C GLU A 57 -11.64 0.94 9.06
N SER A 58 -11.16 2.17 9.28
CA SER A 58 -12.03 3.33 9.46
C SER A 58 -12.85 3.63 8.21
N LEU A 59 -12.21 3.56 7.03
CA LEU A 59 -12.86 3.72 5.74
C LEU A 59 -13.93 2.63 5.51
N ARG A 60 -13.59 1.37 5.80
CA ARG A 60 -14.52 0.24 5.67
C ARG A 60 -15.77 0.44 6.51
N ASN A 61 -15.59 0.76 7.79
CA ASN A 61 -16.70 0.97 8.70
C ASN A 61 -17.56 2.18 8.28
N PHE A 62 -16.93 3.26 7.84
CA PHE A 62 -17.62 4.44 7.32
C PHE A 62 -18.49 4.10 6.10
N LEU A 63 -17.91 3.46 5.08
CA LEU A 63 -18.60 3.13 3.83
C LEU A 63 -19.73 2.13 4.05
N THR A 64 -19.47 1.11 4.87
CA THR A 64 -20.47 0.09 5.21
C THR A 64 -21.70 0.75 5.85
N ARG A 65 -21.50 1.63 6.84
CA ARG A 65 -22.61 2.36 7.49
C ARG A 65 -23.34 3.30 6.52
N LEU A 66 -22.59 4.05 5.72
CA LEU A 66 -23.14 5.03 4.79
C LEU A 66 -23.99 4.39 3.68
N LEU A 67 -23.57 3.23 3.17
CA LEU A 67 -24.16 2.58 2.00
C LEU A 67 -25.16 1.46 2.33
N LEU A 68 -25.15 0.91 3.57
CA LEU A 68 -26.17 -0.03 4.03
C LEU A 68 -27.49 0.66 4.37
N GLY A 69 -27.46 1.87 4.92
CA GLY A 69 -28.67 2.57 5.38
C GLY A 69 -29.56 3.08 4.23
N ASN A 70 -28.97 3.80 3.27
CA ASN A 70 -29.67 4.29 2.08
C ASN A 70 -28.67 4.64 0.98
N ARG A 71 -28.77 3.98 -0.18
CA ARG A 71 -27.94 4.26 -1.37
C ARG A 71 -28.47 5.46 -2.17
N SER A 72 -28.73 6.56 -1.46
CA SER A 72 -29.10 7.82 -2.10
C SER A 72 -27.92 8.39 -2.90
N ILE A 73 -28.23 9.14 -3.96
CA ILE A 73 -27.21 9.84 -4.78
C ILE A 73 -26.32 10.74 -3.89
N LYS A 74 -26.90 11.35 -2.85
CA LYS A 74 -26.16 12.16 -1.87
C LYS A 74 -25.10 11.33 -1.11
N ASN A 75 -25.48 10.16 -0.60
CA ASN A 75 -24.57 9.28 0.14
C ASN A 75 -23.48 8.70 -0.77
N LEU A 76 -23.82 8.36 -2.01
CA LEU A 76 -22.86 7.89 -2.99
C LEU A 76 -21.86 8.98 -3.40
N ASN A 77 -22.31 10.22 -3.59
CA ASN A 77 -21.40 11.34 -3.84
C ASN A 77 -20.48 11.60 -2.65
N LEU A 78 -21.02 11.60 -1.42
CA LEU A 78 -20.21 11.73 -0.20
C LEU A 78 -19.16 10.62 -0.08
N SER A 79 -19.54 9.38 -0.39
CA SER A 79 -18.66 8.20 -0.43
C SER A 79 -17.47 8.42 -1.36
N ILE A 80 -17.72 8.83 -2.61
CA ILE A 80 -16.66 9.08 -3.59
C ILE A 80 -15.79 10.27 -3.17
N ASP A 81 -16.38 11.33 -2.64
CA ASP A 81 -15.61 12.50 -2.24
C ASP A 81 -14.66 12.20 -1.08
N ILE A 82 -15.09 11.38 -0.11
CA ILE A 82 -14.20 10.92 0.97
C ILE A 82 -13.15 9.96 0.43
N LEU A 83 -13.54 9.00 -0.42
CA LEU A 83 -12.60 8.07 -1.05
C LEU A 83 -11.50 8.81 -1.82
N ARG A 84 -11.85 9.85 -2.59
CA ARG A 84 -10.88 10.70 -3.31
C ARG A 84 -9.88 11.36 -2.38
N LYS A 85 -10.35 11.92 -1.26
CA LYS A 85 -9.47 12.58 -0.28
C LYS A 85 -8.50 11.59 0.34
N ILE A 86 -8.96 10.38 0.67
CA ILE A 86 -8.10 9.32 1.23
C ILE A 86 -7.10 8.81 0.19
N ILE A 87 -7.54 8.59 -1.06
CA ILE A 87 -6.64 8.21 -2.15
C ILE A 87 -5.59 9.30 -2.39
N ALA A 88 -5.98 10.58 -2.41
CA ALA A 88 -5.03 11.69 -2.54
C ALA A 88 -3.99 11.69 -1.39
N PHE A 89 -4.44 11.51 -0.15
CA PHE A 89 -3.55 11.35 1.00
C PHE A 89 -2.55 10.20 0.79
N TYR A 90 -3.01 9.03 0.31
CA TYR A 90 -2.14 7.88 0.04
C TYR A 90 -1.18 8.12 -1.12
N ILE A 91 -1.58 8.86 -2.16
CA ILE A 91 -0.66 9.26 -3.24
C ILE A 91 0.45 10.14 -2.68
N TYR A 92 0.12 11.16 -1.88
CA TYR A 92 1.11 12.06 -1.29
C TYR A 92 2.08 11.31 -0.37
N LEU A 93 1.54 10.43 0.49
CA LEU A 93 2.36 9.59 1.35
C LEU A 93 3.23 8.61 0.55
N SER A 94 2.69 8.02 -0.52
CA SER A 94 3.42 7.12 -1.42
C SER A 94 4.56 7.82 -2.16
N ILE A 95 4.39 9.07 -2.58
CA ILE A 95 5.45 9.88 -3.19
C ILE A 95 6.61 10.06 -2.20
N ILE A 96 6.31 10.43 -0.96
CA ILE A 96 7.32 10.59 0.10
C ILE A 96 8.06 9.26 0.34
N ILE A 97 7.33 8.15 0.46
CA ILE A 97 7.92 6.82 0.66
C ILE A 97 8.80 6.41 -0.53
N THR A 98 8.36 6.66 -1.76
CA THR A 98 9.09 6.24 -2.97
C THR A 98 10.40 7.03 -3.14
N ILE A 99 10.41 8.31 -2.79
CA ILE A 99 11.60 9.16 -2.90
C ILE A 99 12.57 8.86 -1.75
N PHE A 100 12.10 9.00 -0.52
CA PHE A 100 12.99 8.96 0.64
C PHE A 100 13.15 7.56 1.25
N GLY A 101 12.20 6.66 1.05
CA GLY A 101 12.26 5.29 1.59
C GLY A 101 13.48 4.52 1.12
N PRO A 102 13.72 4.36 -0.20
CA PRO A 102 14.87 3.59 -0.70
C PRO A 102 16.22 4.20 -0.28
N LEU A 103 16.32 5.53 -0.27
CA LEU A 103 17.56 6.24 0.00
C LEU A 103 17.97 6.22 1.48
N ASN A 104 17.00 6.13 2.40
CA ASN A 104 17.25 6.21 3.84
C ASN A 104 17.08 4.86 4.56
N SER A 105 16.28 3.93 4.04
CA SER A 105 15.90 2.69 4.73
C SER A 105 17.08 1.79 5.10
N GLY A 106 18.07 1.67 4.21
CA GLY A 106 19.28 0.91 4.48
C GLY A 106 20.04 1.43 5.70
N TYR A 107 20.28 2.75 5.76
CA TYR A 107 20.94 3.37 6.90
C TYR A 107 20.15 3.25 8.21
N LEU A 108 18.84 3.52 8.15
CA LEU A 108 17.96 3.46 9.32
C LEU A 108 17.90 2.06 9.91
N ILE A 109 17.80 1.02 9.08
CA ILE A 109 17.68 -0.35 9.56
C ILE A 109 18.98 -0.87 10.19
N GLN A 110 20.14 -0.50 9.63
CA GLN A 110 21.44 -0.86 10.23
C GLN A 110 21.55 -0.32 11.67
N LYS A 111 21.07 0.91 11.90
CA LYS A 111 21.10 1.54 13.23
C LYS A 111 20.13 0.89 14.22
N ILE A 112 19.03 0.32 13.74
CA ILE A 112 18.02 -0.34 14.58
C ILE A 112 18.41 -1.78 14.93
N ILE A 113 18.89 -2.56 13.95
CA ILE A 113 19.14 -4.01 14.10
C ILE A 113 20.57 -4.30 14.59
N GLY A 114 21.51 -3.37 14.39
CA GLY A 114 22.93 -3.53 14.76
C GLY A 114 23.76 -4.22 13.68
N ASN A 115 25.10 -4.12 13.81
CA ASN A 115 26.05 -4.42 12.73
C ASN A 115 26.06 -5.88 12.23
N ASN A 116 25.61 -6.85 13.03
CA ASN A 116 25.76 -8.28 12.73
C ASN A 116 24.85 -8.80 11.59
N TRP A 117 23.72 -8.14 11.32
CA TRP A 117 22.76 -8.55 10.29
C TRP A 117 22.62 -7.51 9.16
N SER A 118 23.50 -6.50 9.19
CA SER A 118 23.22 -5.20 8.60
C SER A 118 23.39 -5.17 7.08
N ASN A 119 24.36 -5.91 6.53
CA ASN A 119 24.78 -5.75 5.14
C ASN A 119 23.74 -6.29 4.14
N HIS A 120 23.22 -7.50 4.35
CA HIS A 120 22.23 -8.09 3.44
C HIS A 120 20.84 -7.46 3.61
N VAL A 121 20.43 -7.18 4.85
CA VAL A 121 19.15 -6.51 5.14
C VAL A 121 19.11 -5.09 4.54
N SER A 122 20.21 -4.35 4.65
CA SER A 122 20.32 -2.98 4.15
C SER A 122 20.22 -2.88 2.62
N ASN A 123 20.58 -3.92 1.88
CA ASN A 123 20.50 -3.92 0.42
C ASN A 123 19.11 -4.26 -0.09
N THR A 124 18.35 -5.07 0.66
CA THR A 124 17.02 -5.53 0.24
C THR A 124 15.89 -4.65 0.76
N ILE A 125 16.06 -3.98 1.91
CA ILE A 125 15.02 -3.10 2.47
C ILE A 125 14.61 -1.93 1.54
N PRO A 126 15.50 -1.31 0.73
CA PRO A 126 15.11 -0.27 -0.21
C PRO A 126 14.06 -0.76 -1.20
N LEU A 127 14.20 -1.99 -1.72
CA LEU A 127 13.21 -2.60 -2.60
C LEU A 127 11.87 -2.82 -1.88
N TYR A 128 11.91 -3.25 -0.61
CA TYR A 128 10.69 -3.39 0.19
C TYR A 128 9.98 -2.04 0.41
N THR A 129 10.72 -0.93 0.54
CA THR A 129 10.06 0.38 0.65
C THR A 129 9.30 0.78 -0.62
N LEU A 130 9.73 0.33 -1.80
CA LEU A 130 8.98 0.52 -3.05
C LEU A 130 7.72 -0.37 -3.13
N TYR A 131 7.68 -1.45 -2.36
CA TYR A 131 6.48 -2.29 -2.22
C TYR A 131 5.40 -1.63 -1.34
N LEU A 132 5.77 -0.76 -0.38
CA LEU A 132 4.83 -0.12 0.54
C LEU A 132 3.71 0.69 -0.13
N PRO A 133 3.96 1.53 -1.16
CA PRO A 133 2.90 2.18 -1.92
C PRO A 133 1.86 1.19 -2.47
N LEU A 134 2.30 0.07 -3.04
CA LEU A 134 1.40 -0.94 -3.59
C LEU A 134 0.55 -1.59 -2.49
N LEU A 135 1.16 -1.88 -1.34
CA LEU A 135 0.44 -2.40 -0.18
C LEU A 135 -0.64 -1.40 0.30
N ALA A 136 -0.30 -0.12 0.32
CA ALA A 136 -1.21 0.95 0.72
C ALA A 136 -2.43 1.06 -0.21
N PHE A 137 -2.20 1.10 -1.53
CA PHE A 137 -3.30 1.17 -2.50
C PHE A 137 -4.14 -0.10 -2.52
N ASN A 138 -3.50 -1.27 -2.38
CA ASN A 138 -4.19 -2.54 -2.28
C ASN A 138 -5.18 -2.54 -1.10
N GLY A 139 -4.71 -2.18 0.09
CA GLY A 139 -5.55 -2.16 1.30
C GLY A 139 -6.74 -1.22 1.21
N ILE A 140 -6.56 0.01 0.70
CA ILE A 140 -7.70 0.92 0.45
C ILE A 140 -8.70 0.30 -0.50
N LEU A 141 -8.26 -0.15 -1.68
CA LEU A 141 -9.20 -0.61 -2.71
C LEU A 141 -9.94 -1.87 -2.25
N GLU A 142 -9.28 -2.76 -1.51
CA GLU A 142 -9.91 -3.92 -0.91
C GLU A 142 -10.92 -3.54 0.18
N SER A 143 -10.61 -2.57 1.03
CA SER A 143 -11.54 -2.09 2.05
C SER A 143 -12.82 -1.53 1.42
N VAL A 144 -12.71 -0.77 0.33
CA VAL A 144 -13.85 -0.25 -0.44
C VAL A 144 -14.62 -1.39 -1.11
N HIS A 145 -13.92 -2.33 -1.76
CA HIS A 145 -14.54 -3.50 -2.37
C HIS A 145 -15.37 -4.28 -1.33
N GLN A 146 -14.78 -4.62 -0.18
CA GLN A 146 -15.47 -5.36 0.88
C GLN A 146 -16.66 -4.60 1.48
N SER A 147 -16.62 -3.26 1.48
CA SER A 147 -17.72 -2.43 1.99
C SER A 147 -18.90 -2.30 1.02
N THR A 148 -18.65 -2.48 -0.28
CA THR A 148 -19.62 -2.21 -1.35
C THR A 148 -20.13 -3.48 -2.03
N ALA A 149 -19.33 -4.54 -2.03
CA ALA A 149 -19.62 -5.81 -2.66
C ALA A 149 -20.77 -6.56 -1.96
N SER A 150 -21.60 -7.19 -2.77
CA SER A 150 -22.56 -8.20 -2.33
C SER A 150 -21.84 -9.51 -1.93
N GLY A 151 -22.54 -10.38 -1.20
CA GLY A 151 -21.97 -11.67 -0.77
C GLY A 151 -21.42 -12.51 -1.94
N ASN A 152 -22.08 -12.50 -3.10
CA ASN A 152 -21.62 -13.23 -4.28
C ASN A 152 -20.34 -12.61 -4.87
N GLU A 153 -20.23 -11.29 -4.89
CA GLU A 153 -19.05 -10.59 -5.39
C GLU A 153 -17.83 -10.81 -4.48
N VAL A 154 -18.04 -10.91 -3.16
CA VAL A 154 -16.99 -11.29 -2.20
C VAL A 154 -16.47 -12.72 -2.44
N VAL A 155 -17.37 -13.65 -2.75
CA VAL A 155 -16.99 -15.04 -3.10
C VAL A 155 -16.21 -15.06 -4.42
N THR A 156 -16.68 -14.35 -5.44
CA THR A 156 -15.96 -14.21 -6.72
C THR A 156 -14.57 -13.63 -6.51
N TYR A 157 -14.45 -12.58 -5.70
CA TYR A 157 -13.14 -12.00 -5.38
C TYR A 157 -12.22 -12.99 -4.66
N THR A 158 -12.76 -13.80 -3.75
CA THR A 158 -11.99 -14.87 -3.08
C THR A 158 -11.43 -15.87 -4.08
N TYR A 159 -12.20 -16.23 -5.12
CA TYR A 159 -11.71 -17.08 -6.22
C TYR A 159 -10.58 -16.41 -7.01
N TYR A 160 -10.69 -15.13 -7.35
CA TYR A 160 -9.60 -14.39 -7.99
C TYR A 160 -8.34 -14.30 -7.11
N MET A 161 -8.47 -14.16 -5.79
CA MET A 161 -7.32 -14.21 -4.87
C MET A 161 -6.58 -15.55 -4.94
N VAL A 162 -7.29 -16.68 -5.14
CA VAL A 162 -6.65 -17.98 -5.38
C VAL A 162 -5.85 -17.96 -6.67
N VAL A 163 -6.44 -17.48 -7.77
CA VAL A 163 -5.76 -17.36 -9.06
C VAL A 163 -4.52 -16.49 -8.96
N PHE A 164 -4.61 -15.32 -8.32
CA PHE A 164 -3.48 -14.42 -8.12
C PHE A 164 -2.37 -15.05 -7.27
N SER A 165 -2.73 -15.88 -6.28
CA SER A 165 -1.74 -16.59 -5.46
C SER A 165 -1.02 -17.69 -6.23
N VAL A 166 -1.70 -18.39 -7.14
CA VAL A 166 -1.04 -19.33 -8.06
C VAL A 166 -0.08 -18.59 -8.99
N ILE A 167 -0.49 -17.45 -9.55
CA ILE A 167 0.38 -16.58 -10.37
C ILE A 167 1.58 -16.10 -9.54
N PHE A 168 1.37 -15.70 -8.29
CA PHE A 168 2.43 -15.32 -7.37
C PHE A 168 3.43 -16.45 -7.12
N MET A 169 2.96 -17.69 -6.89
CA MET A 169 3.85 -18.85 -6.73
C MET A 169 4.70 -19.08 -7.98
N ILE A 170 4.10 -19.06 -9.17
CA ILE A 170 4.81 -19.27 -10.44
C ILE A 170 5.83 -18.15 -10.68
N THR A 171 5.43 -16.90 -10.49
CA THR A 171 6.33 -15.76 -10.70
C THR A 171 7.46 -15.74 -9.68
N SER A 172 7.22 -16.13 -8.44
CA SER A 172 8.27 -16.23 -7.41
C SER A 172 9.24 -17.36 -7.71
N TYR A 173 8.75 -18.53 -8.13
CA TYR A 173 9.61 -19.64 -8.56
C TYR A 173 10.51 -19.22 -9.73
N ILE A 174 9.95 -18.56 -10.75
CA ILE A 174 10.73 -18.01 -11.87
C ILE A 174 11.75 -16.97 -11.39
N GLY A 175 11.35 -16.05 -10.50
CA GLY A 175 12.22 -15.01 -9.97
C GLY A 175 13.40 -15.55 -9.14
N ILE A 176 13.16 -16.57 -8.33
CA ILE A 176 14.15 -17.17 -7.44
C ILE A 176 15.06 -18.14 -8.20
N ASP A 177 14.48 -19.11 -8.92
CA ASP A 177 15.22 -20.22 -9.53
C ASP A 177 15.87 -19.81 -10.87
N LYS A 178 15.11 -19.14 -11.74
CA LYS A 178 15.58 -18.83 -13.11
C LYS A 178 16.42 -17.55 -13.18
N PHE A 179 16.07 -16.54 -12.40
CA PHE A 179 16.76 -15.24 -12.41
C PHE A 179 17.77 -15.09 -11.27
N GLN A 180 17.85 -16.04 -10.33
CA GLN A 180 18.76 -16.01 -9.18
C GLN A 180 18.67 -14.71 -8.35
N LEU A 181 17.49 -14.07 -8.34
CA LEU A 181 17.25 -12.81 -7.62
C LEU A 181 16.90 -13.04 -6.14
N SER A 182 16.79 -14.30 -5.71
CA SER A 182 16.36 -14.75 -4.38
C SER A 182 15.32 -13.85 -3.71
N LEU A 183 15.69 -13.10 -2.68
CA LEU A 183 14.80 -12.21 -1.92
C LEU A 183 14.22 -11.06 -2.75
N HIS A 184 15.00 -10.51 -3.69
CA HIS A 184 14.52 -9.45 -4.58
C HIS A 184 13.45 -10.00 -5.53
N GLY A 185 13.66 -11.22 -6.04
CA GLY A 185 12.70 -11.93 -6.88
C GLY A 185 11.36 -12.09 -6.18
N LEU A 186 11.38 -12.53 -4.92
CA LEU A 186 10.17 -12.69 -4.12
C LEU A 186 9.43 -11.36 -3.87
N ILE A 187 10.15 -10.29 -3.51
CA ILE A 187 9.52 -8.97 -3.29
C ILE A 187 8.88 -8.47 -4.60
N LEU A 188 9.57 -8.61 -5.73
CA LEU A 188 9.02 -8.23 -7.05
C LEU A 188 7.78 -9.04 -7.42
N SER A 189 7.77 -10.35 -7.15
CA SER A 189 6.60 -11.19 -7.35
C SER A 189 5.43 -10.75 -6.47
N ASN A 190 5.70 -10.36 -5.22
CA ASN A 190 4.70 -9.79 -4.33
C ASN A 190 4.17 -8.44 -4.85
N MET A 191 5.04 -7.57 -5.37
CA MET A 191 4.63 -6.32 -6.02
C MET A 191 3.69 -6.59 -7.20
N PHE A 192 4.03 -7.57 -8.05
CA PHE A 192 3.19 -7.98 -9.16
C PHE A 192 1.84 -8.53 -8.71
N ASN A 193 1.81 -9.38 -7.68
CA ASN A 193 0.59 -9.89 -7.07
C ASN A 193 -0.31 -8.75 -6.56
N MET A 194 0.26 -7.75 -5.86
CA MET A 194 -0.49 -6.58 -5.40
C MET A 194 -1.03 -5.74 -6.55
N LEU A 195 -0.30 -5.60 -7.66
CA LEU A 195 -0.79 -4.91 -8.85
C LEU A 195 -2.02 -5.59 -9.45
N LEU A 196 -2.04 -6.93 -9.56
CA LEU A 196 -3.21 -7.67 -10.04
C LEU A 196 -4.43 -7.43 -9.16
N ARG A 197 -4.25 -7.45 -7.84
CA ARG A 197 -5.31 -7.16 -6.87
C ARG A 197 -5.83 -5.72 -7.00
N ILE A 198 -4.93 -4.75 -7.12
CA ILE A 198 -5.28 -3.33 -7.36
C ILE A 198 -6.12 -3.19 -8.63
N ILE A 199 -5.69 -3.80 -9.74
CA ILE A 199 -6.40 -3.74 -11.02
C ILE A 199 -7.82 -4.31 -10.90
N TYR A 200 -7.96 -5.47 -10.25
CA TYR A 200 -9.27 -6.10 -10.03
C TYR A 200 -10.19 -5.20 -9.20
N CYS A 201 -9.74 -4.78 -8.01
CA CYS A 201 -10.54 -3.97 -7.11
C CYS A 201 -10.90 -2.62 -7.74
N TYR A 202 -9.98 -1.99 -8.46
CA TYR A 202 -10.25 -0.77 -9.19
C TYR A 202 -11.34 -0.95 -10.27
N GLY A 203 -11.25 -2.03 -11.06
CA GLY A 203 -12.28 -2.38 -12.05
C GLY A 203 -13.65 -2.57 -11.42
N PHE A 204 -13.72 -3.29 -10.30
CA PHE A 204 -14.95 -3.48 -9.54
C PHE A 204 -15.55 -2.15 -9.04
N ILE A 205 -14.75 -1.33 -8.36
CA ILE A 205 -15.22 -0.06 -7.78
C ILE A 205 -15.72 0.89 -8.88
N LYS A 206 -15.02 0.93 -10.01
CA LYS A 206 -15.44 1.73 -11.17
C LYS A 206 -16.80 1.25 -11.68
N HIS A 207 -16.99 -0.05 -11.85
CA HIS A 207 -18.28 -0.62 -12.28
C HIS A 207 -19.40 -0.35 -11.27
N PHE A 208 -19.11 -0.48 -9.97
CA PHE A 208 -20.07 -0.22 -8.89
C PHE A 208 -20.63 1.21 -8.94
N TYR A 209 -19.76 2.23 -9.07
CA TYR A 209 -20.21 3.61 -9.14
C TYR A 209 -20.89 3.97 -10.46
N GLN A 210 -20.43 3.42 -11.58
CA GLN A 210 -21.08 3.60 -12.88
C GLN A 210 -22.50 3.04 -12.89
N LYS A 211 -22.71 1.85 -12.32
CA LYS A 211 -24.02 1.22 -12.17
C LYS A 211 -24.98 2.08 -11.34
N ASN A 212 -24.45 2.80 -10.36
CA ASN A 212 -25.21 3.71 -9.50
C ASN A 212 -25.24 5.16 -10.03
N LEU A 213 -25.12 5.35 -11.36
CA LEU A 213 -25.24 6.62 -12.08
C LEU A 213 -24.19 7.68 -11.73
N ILE A 214 -23.05 7.29 -11.16
CA ILE A 214 -21.92 8.19 -10.96
C ILE A 214 -20.80 7.85 -11.94
N THR A 215 -20.65 8.71 -12.94
CA THR A 215 -19.64 8.58 -14.00
C THR A 215 -18.28 9.15 -13.61
N SER A 216 -18.18 9.76 -12.43
CA SER A 216 -16.99 10.50 -12.04
C SER A 216 -15.81 9.57 -11.71
N SER A 217 -14.63 9.86 -12.25
CA SER A 217 -13.42 9.06 -12.02
C SER A 217 -13.03 9.02 -10.53
N ILE A 218 -12.62 7.86 -10.04
CA ILE A 218 -12.11 7.66 -8.68
C ILE A 218 -10.79 8.44 -8.50
N TRP A 219 -9.97 8.51 -9.56
CA TRP A 219 -8.75 9.28 -9.60
C TRP A 219 -9.01 10.64 -10.23
N LYS A 220 -8.73 11.71 -9.48
CA LYS A 220 -8.68 13.07 -10.00
C LYS A 220 -7.23 13.53 -10.06
N PHE A 221 -6.70 13.61 -11.28
CA PHE A 221 -5.39 14.21 -11.55
C PHE A 221 -5.54 15.73 -11.65
N ASP A 222 -5.79 16.35 -10.50
CA ASP A 222 -5.97 17.80 -10.40
C ASP A 222 -4.64 18.53 -10.60
N ASN A 223 -4.71 19.83 -10.93
CA ASN A 223 -3.51 20.65 -11.15
C ASN A 223 -2.59 20.70 -9.92
N ASN A 224 -3.15 20.56 -8.72
CA ASN A 224 -2.38 20.45 -7.47
C ASN A 224 -1.50 19.19 -7.48
N LEU A 225 -2.08 18.03 -7.80
CA LEU A 225 -1.35 16.77 -7.87
C LEU A 225 -0.23 16.84 -8.92
N LYS A 226 -0.50 17.41 -10.10
CA LYS A 226 0.53 17.60 -11.14
C LYS A 226 1.68 18.50 -10.65
N SER A 227 1.36 19.58 -9.95
CA SER A 227 2.36 20.49 -9.38
C SER A 227 3.20 19.82 -8.30
N ILE A 228 2.59 18.98 -7.45
CA ILE A 228 3.27 18.22 -6.41
C ILE A 228 4.19 17.16 -7.05
N LEU A 229 3.71 16.45 -8.07
CA LEU A 229 4.52 15.49 -8.82
C LEU A 229 5.73 16.15 -9.51
N ALA A 230 5.53 17.32 -10.11
CA ALA A 230 6.63 18.07 -10.73
C ALA A 230 7.70 18.44 -9.68
N LEU A 231 7.30 18.99 -8.53
CA LEU A 231 8.25 19.33 -7.46
C LEU A 231 8.91 18.07 -6.89
N SER A 232 8.17 16.97 -6.72
CA SER A 232 8.71 15.74 -6.16
C SER A 232 9.78 15.12 -7.06
N VAL A 233 9.61 15.20 -8.38
CA VAL A 233 10.65 14.79 -9.34
C VAL A 233 11.89 15.68 -9.21
N VAL A 234 11.72 17.01 -9.10
CA VAL A 234 12.84 17.94 -8.90
C VAL A 234 13.58 17.63 -7.59
N ILE A 235 12.86 17.43 -6.49
CA ILE A 235 13.45 17.08 -5.19
C ILE A 235 14.17 15.75 -5.27
N TRP A 236 13.60 14.74 -5.93
CA TRP A 236 14.25 13.45 -6.11
C TRP A 236 15.56 13.55 -6.91
N ILE A 237 15.59 14.35 -7.97
CA ILE A 237 16.82 14.61 -8.74
C ILE A 237 17.87 15.33 -7.88
N ILE A 238 17.45 16.35 -7.11
CA ILE A 238 18.34 17.07 -6.20
C ILE A 238 18.91 16.12 -5.15
N ASP A 239 18.07 15.30 -4.53
CA ASP A 239 18.45 14.34 -3.50
C ASP A 239 19.48 13.32 -4.03
N LEU A 240 19.23 12.76 -5.22
CA LEU A 240 20.16 11.87 -5.90
C LEU A 240 21.50 12.54 -6.24
N SER A 241 21.49 13.82 -6.59
CA SER A 241 22.71 14.55 -6.95
C SER A 241 23.54 15.02 -5.74
N LEU A 242 22.90 15.31 -4.61
CA LEU A 242 23.56 15.84 -3.41
C LEU A 242 23.95 14.76 -2.41
N PHE A 243 23.04 13.85 -2.06
CA PHE A 243 23.20 12.93 -0.95
C PHE A 243 23.21 11.46 -1.40
N GLY A 244 22.34 11.09 -2.34
CA GLY A 244 22.20 9.71 -2.81
C GLY A 244 21.83 8.74 -1.69
N TYR A 245 22.49 7.58 -1.65
CA TYR A 245 22.27 6.62 -0.57
C TYR A 245 22.88 7.11 0.74
N THR A 246 22.04 7.20 1.77
CA THR A 246 22.43 7.72 3.08
C THR A 246 23.45 6.80 3.74
N ARG A 247 24.58 7.36 4.14
CA ARG A 247 25.67 6.71 4.90
C ARG A 247 25.91 7.40 6.23
N ASN A 248 25.57 8.69 6.32
CA ASN A 248 25.86 9.52 7.48
C ASN A 248 24.61 10.22 8.03
N ILE A 249 24.65 10.59 9.32
CA ILE A 249 23.61 11.43 9.96
C ILE A 249 23.43 12.77 9.24
N LYS A 250 24.49 13.34 8.65
CA LYS A 250 24.40 14.60 7.92
C LYS A 250 23.56 14.48 6.65
N GLU A 251 23.73 13.38 5.91
CA GLU A 251 22.94 13.08 4.72
C GLU A 251 21.48 12.78 5.11
N LEU A 252 21.27 12.02 6.19
CA LEU A 252 19.92 11.79 6.73
C LEU A 252 19.22 13.10 7.12
N ALA A 253 19.94 14.02 7.75
CA ALA A 253 19.43 15.34 8.11
C ALA A 253 19.08 16.16 6.86
N GLY A 254 19.93 16.12 5.82
CA GLY A 254 19.66 16.74 4.51
C GLY A 254 18.38 16.22 3.87
N ASN A 255 18.23 14.89 3.80
CA ASN A 255 17.04 14.22 3.25
C ASN A 255 15.79 14.56 4.07
N THR A 256 15.92 14.68 5.39
CA THR A 256 14.83 15.10 6.27
C THR A 256 14.38 16.53 5.98
N VAL A 257 15.32 17.44 5.70
CA VAL A 257 14.99 18.83 5.29
C VAL A 257 14.27 18.84 3.95
N LEU A 258 14.75 18.09 2.95
CA LEU A 258 14.07 17.95 1.65
C LEU A 258 12.67 17.36 1.79
N ALA A 259 12.49 16.37 2.66
CA ALA A 259 11.19 15.79 2.97
C ALA A 259 10.25 16.81 3.62
N MET A 260 10.74 17.62 4.57
CA MET A 260 9.95 18.70 5.19
C MET A 260 9.54 19.77 4.17
N ILE A 261 10.41 20.12 3.21
CA ILE A 261 10.07 21.04 2.13
C ILE A 261 8.93 20.47 1.26
N LEU A 262 9.03 19.19 0.87
CA LEU A 262 7.99 18.53 0.09
C LEU A 262 6.66 18.49 0.86
N VAL A 263 6.68 18.13 2.14
CA VAL A 263 5.48 18.11 3.00
C VAL A 263 4.89 19.52 3.13
N GLY A 264 5.71 20.55 3.36
CA GLY A 264 5.27 21.94 3.42
C GLY A 264 4.60 22.39 2.11
N PHE A 265 5.14 21.98 0.97
CA PHE A 265 4.54 22.28 -0.34
C PHE A 265 3.21 21.56 -0.56
N ILE A 266 3.11 20.28 -0.16
CA ILE A 266 1.85 19.52 -0.20
C ILE A 266 0.78 20.23 0.65
N LEU A 267 1.13 20.62 1.88
CA LEU A 267 0.23 21.34 2.80
C LEU A 267 -0.20 22.70 2.23
N TYR A 268 0.71 23.42 1.55
CA TYR A 268 0.39 24.68 0.90
C TYR A 268 -0.62 24.51 -0.25
N LYS A 269 -0.41 23.50 -1.10
CA LYS A 269 -1.30 23.22 -2.24
C LYS A 269 -2.67 22.68 -1.80
N GLU A 270 -2.71 21.91 -0.72
CA GLU A 270 -3.94 21.35 -0.15
C GLU A 270 -4.51 22.16 1.02
N LYS A 271 -4.10 23.44 1.15
CA LYS A 271 -4.49 24.29 2.29
C LYS A 271 -5.99 24.34 2.52
N ASP A 272 -6.79 24.39 1.46
CA ASP A 272 -8.24 24.51 1.54
C ASP A 272 -8.87 23.20 2.07
N LEU A 273 -8.32 22.06 1.67
CA LEU A 273 -8.71 20.74 2.19
C LEU A 273 -8.36 20.65 3.68
N VAL A 274 -7.13 21.02 4.07
CA VAL A 274 -6.67 21.00 5.47
C VAL A 274 -7.51 21.94 6.34
N LEU A 275 -7.74 23.18 5.88
CA LEU A 275 -8.58 24.16 6.55
C LEU A 275 -10.02 23.67 6.71
N SER A 276 -10.55 22.93 5.73
CA SER A 276 -11.91 22.35 5.83
C SER A 276 -12.02 21.26 6.90
N ILE A 277 -10.94 20.54 7.18
CA ILE A 277 -10.89 19.52 8.23
C ILE A 277 -10.76 20.19 9.60
N ILE A 278 -9.88 21.20 9.72
CA ILE A 278 -9.66 21.94 10.97
C ILE A 278 -10.90 22.75 11.38
N LYS A 279 -11.61 23.35 10.42
CA LYS A 279 -12.82 24.14 10.68
C LYS A 279 -14.09 23.31 10.90
N ARG A 280 -14.06 21.99 10.67
CA ARG A 280 -15.19 21.14 11.06
C ARG A 280 -15.24 21.10 12.59
N LYS A 281 -16.18 21.86 13.16
CA LYS A 281 -16.59 21.67 14.57
C LYS A 281 -16.86 20.18 14.79
N PRO A 282 -16.43 19.60 15.92
CA PRO A 282 -16.87 18.26 16.28
C PRO A 282 -18.40 18.24 16.24
N LEU A 283 -18.97 17.18 15.66
CA LEU A 283 -20.40 16.90 15.76
C LEU A 283 -20.67 16.68 17.26
N VAL A 284 -21.04 17.77 17.93
CA VAL A 284 -21.67 17.72 19.24
C VAL A 284 -23.13 17.43 18.97
N GLU A 285 -23.60 16.34 19.59
CA GLU A 285 -24.93 15.71 19.63
C GLU A 285 -25.03 14.37 18.88
#